data_AF-A0A7V1EBA4-F1
#
_entry.id   AF-A0A7V1EBA4-F1
#
_cell.length_a   1.000
_cell.length_b   1.000
_cell.length_c   1.000
_cell.angle_alpha   90.00
_cell.angle_beta   90.00
_cell.angle_gamma   90.00
#
_symmetry.space_group_name_H-M   'P 1'
#
loop_
_entity.id
_entity.type
_entity.pdbx_description
1 polymer ?
#
loop_
_entity_poly.entity_id
_entity_poly.type
_entity_poly.pdbx_seq_one_letter_code
_entity_poly.pdbx_strand_id
1 'polypeptide(L)'
;MKIFKGKKMWKIVFITACVMAGVFIGTAVFAGKKDSGTKETGTKETAKKEEKEEIITIEIWDWQAGPAFDNAFEKLVPVYEAMHPNIKIDRTGYNLSEWDELIKTALLSGDLPDLFGLYQGPQLWEVADTGILFEWDDVINADPVWKANLGKNYGIGGTLDRHGNT
;
A
#
# COMPACT_ATOMS: atom_id res chain seq x y z
N MET A 1 37.93 2.72 -18.66
CA MET A 1 38.09 1.25 -18.83
C MET A 1 37.93 0.65 -17.44
N LYS A 2 36.89 -0.13 -17.07
CA LYS A 2 36.01 -1.02 -17.81
C LYS A 2 34.55 -0.83 -17.34
N ILE A 3 33.67 -0.81 -18.32
CA ILE A 3 32.22 -0.81 -18.20
C ILE A 3 31.81 -2.28 -17.99
N PHE A 4 31.14 -2.61 -16.89
CA PHE A 4 30.52 -3.93 -16.74
C PHE A 4 29.11 -3.90 -17.34
N LYS A 5 29.01 -4.41 -18.57
CA LYS A 5 27.77 -4.71 -19.27
C LYS A 5 27.14 -5.99 -18.68
N GLY A 6 25.84 -5.91 -18.40
CA GLY A 6 24.88 -6.98 -18.69
C GLY A 6 24.76 -8.14 -17.70
N LYS A 7 23.64 -8.18 -16.98
CA LYS A 7 22.83 -9.40 -16.81
C LYS A 7 21.35 -9.01 -16.79
N LYS A 8 20.59 -9.67 -17.66
CA LYS A 8 19.19 -9.43 -17.99
C LYS A 8 18.32 -9.81 -16.77
N MET A 9 17.46 -8.91 -16.32
CA MET A 9 16.46 -9.20 -15.29
C MET A 9 15.09 -8.77 -15.81
N TRP A 10 14.32 -9.80 -16.15
CA TRP A 10 12.90 -9.81 -16.51
C TRP A 10 12.10 -9.24 -15.34
N LYS A 11 11.49 -8.06 -15.52
CA LYS A 11 10.40 -7.59 -14.66
C LYS A 11 9.21 -7.23 -15.53
N ILE A 12 8.12 -7.87 -15.14
CA ILE A 12 6.79 -7.94 -15.74
C ILE A 12 6.21 -6.52 -15.79
N VAL A 13 6.00 -6.02 -17.00
CA VAL A 13 5.11 -4.88 -17.27
C VAL A 13 3.75 -5.48 -17.58
N PHE A 14 2.79 -5.37 -16.66
CA PHE A 14 1.39 -5.71 -16.91
C PHE A 14 0.47 -4.87 -16.03
N ILE A 15 0.31 -3.60 -16.38
CA ILE A 15 -0.94 -2.88 -16.10
C ILE A 15 -1.34 -2.23 -17.42
N THR A 16 -2.15 -2.96 -18.19
CA THR A 16 -2.92 -2.41 -19.30
C THR A 16 -4.38 -2.62 -18.99
N ALA A 17 -5.06 -1.48 -18.87
CA ALA A 17 -6.49 -1.25 -18.96
C ALA A 17 -7.37 -2.42 -19.41
N CYS A 18 -8.37 -2.76 -18.60
CA CYS A 18 -9.62 -3.33 -19.08
C CYS A 18 -10.80 -2.53 -18.52
N VAL A 19 -11.14 -1.46 -19.24
CA VAL A 19 -12.44 -0.79 -19.19
C VAL A 19 -13.44 -1.60 -20.03
N MET A 20 -14.60 -1.89 -19.42
CA MET A 20 -15.95 -2.15 -19.98
C MET A 20 -16.13 -2.88 -21.33
N ALA A 21 -16.91 -3.97 -21.31
CA ALA A 21 -18.11 -4.23 -22.14
C ALA A 21 -18.59 -5.69 -21.95
N GLY A 22 -19.80 -5.93 -21.40
CA GLY A 22 -20.92 -6.53 -22.16
C GLY A 22 -20.89 -8.08 -22.15
N VAL A 23 -21.95 -8.89 -22.18
CA VAL A 23 -23.40 -8.79 -22.38
C VAL A 23 -24.01 -10.13 -21.89
N PHE A 24 -25.28 -10.07 -21.50
CA PHE A 24 -26.30 -11.11 -21.29
C PHE A 24 -26.19 -12.49 -21.99
N ILE A 25 -26.93 -13.44 -21.38
CA ILE A 25 -27.60 -14.69 -21.87
C ILE A 25 -27.12 -15.89 -21.04
N GLY A 26 -27.92 -16.72 -20.37
CA GLY A 26 -29.38 -16.85 -20.29
C GLY A 26 -29.71 -17.98 -19.29
N THR A 27 -30.94 -17.99 -18.79
CA THR A 27 -31.51 -19.00 -17.90
C THR A 27 -31.93 -20.26 -18.67
N ALA A 28 -31.60 -21.45 -18.15
CA ALA A 28 -32.35 -22.68 -18.40
C ALA A 28 -32.15 -23.68 -17.25
N VAL A 29 -33.25 -23.95 -16.54
CA VAL A 29 -33.43 -25.03 -15.58
C VAL A 29 -33.49 -26.36 -16.33
N PHE A 30 -32.77 -27.39 -15.88
CA PHE A 30 -33.21 -28.78 -16.04
C PHE A 30 -32.76 -29.64 -14.86
N ALA A 31 -33.75 -30.21 -14.17
CA ALA A 31 -33.60 -31.21 -13.13
C ALA A 31 -33.57 -32.63 -13.73
N GLY A 32 -32.86 -33.57 -13.10
CA GLY A 32 -33.18 -35.01 -13.21
C GLY A 32 -32.02 -36.00 -13.47
N LYS A 33 -31.50 -36.56 -12.38
CA LYS A 33 -31.33 -38.01 -12.06
C LYS A 33 -30.74 -39.02 -13.10
N LYS A 34 -29.69 -39.72 -12.60
CA LYS A 34 -29.36 -41.17 -12.65
C LYS A 34 -28.24 -41.71 -13.57
N ASP A 35 -27.34 -42.43 -12.88
CA ASP A 35 -26.62 -43.67 -13.18
C ASP A 35 -25.36 -43.74 -14.10
N SER A 36 -24.28 -44.21 -13.44
CA SER A 36 -23.27 -45.18 -13.88
C SER A 36 -22.23 -44.80 -14.95
N GLY A 37 -20.96 -45.14 -14.67
CA GLY A 37 -19.99 -45.51 -15.71
C GLY A 37 -18.70 -44.71 -15.76
N THR A 38 -17.68 -45.21 -15.05
CA THR A 38 -16.25 -44.93 -15.12
C THR A 38 -15.72 -44.45 -16.48
N LYS A 39 -14.94 -43.34 -16.45
CA LYS A 39 -13.73 -43.20 -17.26
C LYS A 39 -12.77 -42.21 -16.61
N GLU A 40 -11.69 -42.73 -16.06
CA GLU A 40 -10.51 -41.94 -15.76
C GLU A 40 -9.96 -41.35 -17.07
N THR A 41 -9.81 -40.04 -17.10
CA THR A 41 -8.94 -39.35 -18.04
C THR A 41 -8.23 -38.32 -17.21
N GLY A 42 -6.97 -38.64 -16.88
CA GLY A 42 -6.07 -37.79 -16.11
C GLY A 42 -5.96 -36.43 -16.79
N THR A 43 -6.68 -35.46 -16.24
CA THR A 43 -6.41 -34.06 -16.46
C THR A 43 -5.20 -33.74 -15.60
N LYS A 44 -4.05 -33.58 -16.26
CA LYS A 44 -2.84 -33.04 -15.64
C LYS A 44 -3.15 -31.56 -15.34
N GLU A 45 -3.80 -31.32 -14.21
CA GLU A 45 -3.86 -30.00 -13.59
C GLU A 45 -2.42 -29.57 -13.41
N THR A 46 -2.00 -28.63 -14.27
CA THR A 46 -0.82 -27.84 -14.00
C THR A 46 -1.24 -26.96 -12.84
N ALA A 47 -1.01 -27.46 -11.62
CA ALA A 47 -1.17 -26.69 -10.40
C ALA A 47 -0.34 -25.42 -10.58
N LYS A 48 -1.02 -24.31 -10.88
CA LYS A 48 -0.46 -22.98 -10.74
C LYS A 48 -0.13 -22.91 -9.26
N LYS A 49 1.15 -23.01 -8.95
CA LYS A 49 1.69 -22.77 -7.62
C LYS A 49 1.24 -21.34 -7.28
N GLU A 50 0.15 -21.22 -6.53
CA GLU A 50 -0.18 -19.99 -5.82
C GLU A 50 1.03 -19.73 -4.95
N GLU A 51 1.87 -18.81 -5.39
CA GLU A 51 2.84 -18.16 -4.51
C GLU A 51 2.00 -17.60 -3.38
N LYS A 52 2.14 -18.19 -2.20
CA LYS A 52 1.48 -17.72 -1.00
C LYS A 52 2.05 -16.32 -0.77
N GLU A 53 1.31 -15.30 -1.21
CA GLU A 53 1.71 -13.91 -1.03
C GLU A 53 1.95 -13.71 0.47
N GLU A 54 3.17 -13.28 0.79
CA GLU A 54 3.54 -12.95 2.15
C GLU A 54 2.63 -11.83 2.64
N ILE A 55 2.05 -12.01 3.83
CA ILE A 55 1.24 -10.96 4.44
C ILE A 55 2.20 -9.89 4.96
N ILE A 56 2.03 -8.67 4.46
CA ILE A 56 2.79 -7.49 4.88
C ILE A 56 1.88 -6.71 5.84
N THR A 57 2.32 -6.53 7.09
CA THR A 57 1.67 -5.63 8.03
C THR A 57 2.34 -4.26 7.94
N ILE A 58 1.53 -3.22 7.76
CA ILE A 58 1.95 -1.82 7.78
C ILE A 58 1.51 -1.24 9.12
N GLU A 59 2.47 -0.85 9.94
CA GLU A 59 2.22 -0.20 11.23
C GLU A 59 2.08 1.31 11.06
N ILE A 60 1.06 1.90 11.70
CA ILE A 60 0.75 3.32 11.62
C ILE A 60 0.55 3.91 13.01
N TRP A 61 1.35 4.90 13.40
CA TRP A 61 1.15 5.63 14.66
C TRP A 61 0.77 7.09 14.43
N ASP A 62 -0.21 7.58 15.18
CA ASP A 62 -0.56 9.01 15.19
C ASP A 62 -1.09 9.46 16.56
N TRP A 63 -1.39 10.76 16.69
CA TRP A 63 -1.90 11.38 17.92
C TRP A 63 -3.42 11.58 17.94
N GLN A 64 -4.14 10.94 17.02
CA GLN A 64 -5.58 11.11 16.82
C GLN A 64 -6.35 9.93 17.40
N ALA A 65 -6.21 9.71 18.71
CA ALA A 65 -7.06 8.77 19.42
C ALA A 65 -8.52 9.25 19.48
N GLY A 66 -9.46 8.30 19.40
CA GLY A 66 -10.85 8.51 19.76
C GLY A 66 -11.85 8.28 18.62
N PRO A 67 -13.15 8.25 18.96
CA PRO A 67 -14.17 7.63 18.10
C PRO A 67 -14.28 8.24 16.72
N ALA A 68 -14.01 9.53 16.54
CA ALA A 68 -14.13 10.16 15.23
C ALA A 68 -13.13 9.59 14.21
N PHE A 69 -11.87 9.42 14.63
CA PHE A 69 -10.80 8.92 13.77
C PHE A 69 -10.81 7.39 13.72
N ASP A 70 -11.04 6.73 14.85
CA ASP A 70 -11.10 5.27 14.91
C ASP A 70 -12.22 4.72 14.01
N ASN A 71 -13.43 5.32 14.06
CA ASN A 71 -14.54 4.93 13.18
C ASN A 71 -14.25 5.18 11.69
N ALA A 72 -13.35 6.10 11.34
CA ALA A 72 -12.96 6.33 9.96
C ALA A 72 -12.04 5.20 9.46
N PHE A 73 -11.05 4.81 10.27
CA PHE A 73 -10.15 3.69 9.96
C PHE A 73 -10.88 2.35 9.95
N GLU A 74 -11.84 2.11 10.85
CA GLU A 74 -12.70 0.91 10.86
C GLU A 74 -13.48 0.74 9.53
N LYS A 75 -13.74 1.82 8.81
CA LYS A 75 -14.41 1.77 7.50
C LYS A 75 -13.44 1.70 6.33
N LEU A 76 -12.31 2.41 6.41
CA LEU A 76 -11.34 2.51 5.31
C LEU A 76 -10.42 1.30 5.22
N VAL A 77 -9.93 0.79 6.35
CA VAL A 77 -8.99 -0.34 6.40
C VAL A 77 -9.57 -1.59 5.73
N PRO A 78 -10.81 -2.04 6.04
CA PRO A 78 -11.35 -3.24 5.40
C PRO A 78 -11.51 -3.10 3.88
N VAL A 79 -11.80 -1.89 3.39
CA VAL A 79 -11.89 -1.62 1.95
C VAL A 79 -10.52 -1.75 1.30
N TYR A 80 -9.49 -1.19 1.92
CA TYR A 80 -8.12 -1.29 1.43
C TYR A 80 -7.61 -2.74 1.46
N GLU A 81 -7.77 -3.45 2.58
CA GLU A 81 -7.35 -4.85 2.71
C GLU A 81 -8.11 -5.80 1.77
N ALA A 82 -9.37 -5.51 1.45
CA ALA A 82 -10.12 -6.29 0.46
C ALA A 82 -9.58 -6.11 -0.97
N MET A 83 -9.02 -4.93 -1.29
CA MET A 83 -8.36 -4.67 -2.58
C MET A 83 -6.91 -5.16 -2.61
N HIS A 84 -6.28 -5.29 -1.43
CA HIS A 84 -4.90 -5.71 -1.25
C HIS A 84 -4.82 -6.86 -0.23
N PRO A 85 -5.17 -8.10 -0.62
CA PRO A 85 -5.33 -9.21 0.32
C PRO A 85 -4.03 -9.64 1.02
N ASN A 86 -2.88 -9.22 0.48
CA ASN A 86 -1.56 -9.43 1.05
C ASN A 86 -1.13 -8.31 2.02
N ILE A 87 -1.97 -7.31 2.27
CA ILE A 87 -1.67 -6.19 3.18
C ILE A 87 -2.57 -6.24 4.41
N LYS A 88 -1.98 -5.96 5.57
CA LYS A 88 -2.66 -5.69 6.83
C LYS A 88 -2.27 -4.32 7.35
N ILE A 89 -3.24 -3.59 7.89
CA ILE A 89 -2.99 -2.27 8.50
C ILE A 89 -3.18 -2.39 10.00
N ASP A 90 -2.13 -2.09 10.76
CA ASP A 90 -2.19 -1.97 12.22
C ASP A 90 -1.98 -0.51 12.61
N ARG A 91 -3.06 0.16 13.02
CA ARG A 91 -3.02 1.56 13.44
C ARG A 91 -3.15 1.67 14.95
N THR A 92 -2.22 2.40 15.55
CA THR A 92 -2.33 2.85 16.95
C THR A 92 -2.47 4.38 17.01
N GLY A 93 -3.62 4.85 17.51
CA GLY A 93 -3.84 6.25 17.84
C GLY A 93 -3.53 6.53 19.31
N TYR A 94 -2.59 7.43 19.56
CA TYR A 94 -2.19 7.88 20.90
C TYR A 94 -2.88 9.19 21.28
N ASN A 95 -2.86 9.54 22.57
CA ASN A 95 -3.29 10.86 23.00
C ASN A 95 -2.23 11.92 22.66
N LEU A 96 -2.69 13.12 22.32
CA LEU A 96 -1.81 14.27 22.02
C LEU A 96 -0.78 14.54 23.12
N SER A 97 -1.17 14.37 24.40
CA SER A 97 -0.31 14.63 25.55
C SER A 97 0.86 13.66 25.70
N GLU A 98 0.75 12.47 25.11
CA GLU A 98 1.74 11.38 25.20
C GLU A 98 2.61 11.32 23.93
N TRP A 99 2.12 11.91 22.83
CA TRP A 99 2.72 11.78 21.50
C TRP A 99 4.17 12.26 21.43
N ASP A 100 4.46 13.46 21.93
CA ASP A 100 5.78 14.08 21.75
C ASP A 100 6.90 13.29 22.42
N GLU A 101 6.64 12.72 23.61
CA GLU A 101 7.61 11.89 24.33
C GLU A 101 7.77 10.52 23.65
N LEU A 102 6.67 9.93 23.20
CA LEU A 102 6.65 8.64 22.53
C LEU A 102 7.43 8.68 21.21
N ILE A 103 7.11 9.62 20.32
CA ILE A 103 7.74 9.69 19.00
C ILE A 103 9.22 10.04 19.13
N LYS A 104 9.59 10.90 20.08
CA LYS A 104 11.00 11.23 20.35
C LYS A 104 11.78 10.02 20.85
N THR A 105 11.20 9.20 21.71
CA THR A 105 11.84 7.98 22.21
C THR A 105 12.04 6.97 21.09
N ALA A 106 11.00 6.74 20.27
CA ALA A 106 11.05 5.85 19.11
C ALA A 106 12.07 6.31 18.06
N LEU A 107 12.15 7.62 17.79
CA LEU A 107 13.17 8.22 16.92
C LEU A 107 14.59 7.93 17.41
N LEU A 108 14.83 8.02 18.72
CA LEU A 108 16.15 7.79 19.32
C LEU A 108 16.52 6.30 19.39
N SER A 109 15.54 5.41 19.56
CA SER A 109 15.77 3.96 19.61
C SER A 109 15.83 3.32 18.23
N GLY A 110 15.25 3.98 17.21
CA GLY A 110 15.07 3.42 15.87
C GLY A 110 13.85 2.50 15.75
N ASP A 111 12.98 2.46 16.77
CA ASP A 111 11.78 1.62 16.81
C ASP A 111 10.54 2.41 16.34
N LEU A 112 10.61 2.93 15.12
CA LEU A 112 9.50 3.65 14.49
C LEU A 112 8.58 2.67 13.72
N PRO A 113 7.28 2.97 13.61
CA PRO A 113 6.39 2.26 12.70
C PRO A 113 6.72 2.62 11.24
N ASP A 114 6.09 1.92 10.29
CA ASP A 114 6.25 2.22 8.86
C ASP A 114 5.74 3.63 8.50
N LEU A 115 4.63 4.04 9.13
CA LEU A 115 4.03 5.36 8.96
C LEU A 115 3.79 6.00 10.33
N PHE A 116 4.20 7.25 10.49
CA PHE A 116 3.94 8.00 11.70
C PHE A 116 3.61 9.46 11.43
N GLY A 117 2.84 10.05 12.33
CA GLY A 117 2.53 11.48 12.28
C GLY A 117 3.76 12.35 12.58
N LEU A 118 3.88 13.48 11.91
CA LEU A 118 4.79 14.57 12.30
C LEU A 118 4.04 15.90 12.25
N TYR A 119 4.33 16.80 13.19
CA TYR A 119 3.91 18.18 13.08
C TYR A 119 4.74 18.90 12.02
N GLN A 120 4.06 19.71 11.21
CA GLN A 120 4.73 20.66 10.33
C GLN A 120 5.61 21.62 11.12
N GLY A 121 6.75 22.02 10.53
CA GLY A 121 7.67 22.98 11.12
C GLY A 121 8.91 22.31 11.72
N PRO A 122 9.42 22.78 12.89
CA PRO A 122 10.71 22.34 13.43
C PRO A 122 10.83 20.82 13.60
N GLN A 123 9.79 20.15 14.10
CA GLN A 123 9.81 18.70 14.31
C GLN A 123 10.04 17.94 13.00
N LEU A 124 9.29 18.28 11.93
CA LEU A 124 9.49 17.67 10.61
C LEU A 124 10.93 17.84 10.13
N TRP A 125 11.52 19.03 10.27
CA TRP A 125 12.88 19.29 9.80
C TRP A 125 13.93 18.54 10.62
N GLU A 126 13.78 18.49 11.94
CA GLU A 126 14.67 17.72 12.80
C GLU A 126 14.68 16.23 12.43
N VAL A 127 13.53 15.67 12.08
CA VAL A 127 13.42 14.27 11.65
C VAL A 127 13.92 14.10 10.21
N ALA A 128 13.61 15.03 9.29
CA ALA A 128 14.11 14.98 7.92
C ALA A 128 15.64 15.02 7.87
N ASP A 129 16.28 15.85 8.70
CA ASP A 129 17.74 15.97 8.80
C ASP A 129 18.42 14.66 9.24
N THR A 130 17.67 13.71 9.83
CA THR A 130 18.19 12.37 10.17
C THR A 130 18.29 11.43 8.97
N GLY A 131 17.59 11.73 7.86
CA GLY A 131 17.56 10.89 6.66
C GLY A 131 16.72 9.62 6.78
N ILE A 132 15.92 9.46 7.83
CA ILE A 132 15.08 8.26 8.02
C ILE A 132 13.76 8.31 7.23
N LEU A 133 13.36 9.51 6.78
CA LEU A 133 12.10 9.68 6.06
C LEU A 133 12.24 9.18 4.62
N PHE A 134 11.24 8.45 4.16
CA PHE A 134 11.16 8.02 2.77
C PHE A 134 10.88 9.22 1.85
N GLU A 135 11.66 9.36 0.78
CA GLU A 135 11.46 10.38 -0.24
C GLU A 135 10.34 9.97 -1.21
N TRP A 136 9.28 10.78 -1.30
CA TRP A 136 8.07 10.43 -2.04
C TRP A 136 8.10 10.80 -3.53
N ASP A 137 9.17 11.42 -4.02
CA ASP A 137 9.24 12.00 -5.36
C ASP A 137 8.96 10.98 -6.46
N ASP A 138 9.62 9.83 -6.39
CA ASP A 138 9.43 8.78 -7.37
C ASP A 138 8.00 8.23 -7.36
N VAL A 139 7.38 8.11 -6.17
CA VAL A 139 6.01 7.60 -6.00
C VAL A 139 4.99 8.58 -6.55
N ILE A 140 5.10 9.86 -6.20
CA ILE A 140 4.19 10.91 -6.65
C ILE A 140 4.31 11.13 -8.16
N ASN A 141 5.54 11.13 -8.70
CA ASN A 141 5.77 11.34 -10.12
C ASN A 141 5.32 10.13 -10.97
N ALA A 142 5.24 8.94 -10.39
CA ALA A 142 4.72 7.74 -11.06
C ALA A 142 3.19 7.78 -11.27
N ASP A 143 2.43 8.59 -10.51
CA ASP A 143 0.99 8.79 -10.70
C ASP A 143 0.63 10.28 -10.93
N PRO A 144 0.70 10.75 -12.19
CA PRO A 144 0.40 12.14 -12.53
C PRO A 144 -1.06 12.54 -12.25
N VAL A 145 -1.99 11.58 -12.27
CA VAL A 145 -3.42 11.85 -12.03
C VAL A 145 -3.63 12.11 -10.55
N TRP A 146 -3.08 11.25 -9.69
CA TRP A 146 -3.08 11.47 -8.25
C TRP A 146 -2.38 12.78 -7.88
N LYS A 147 -1.19 13.04 -8.44
CA LYS A 147 -0.46 14.31 -8.25
C LYS A 147 -1.31 15.54 -8.62
N ALA A 148 -2.04 15.49 -9.73
CA ALA A 148 -2.91 16.58 -10.15
C ALA A 148 -4.08 16.81 -9.18
N ASN A 149 -4.59 15.74 -8.55
CA ASN A 149 -5.71 15.80 -7.60
C ASN A 149 -5.31 16.32 -6.21
N LEU A 150 -4.03 16.27 -5.84
CA LEU A 150 -3.54 16.87 -4.58
C LEU A 150 -3.78 18.39 -4.54
N GLY A 151 -3.91 19.05 -5.70
CA GLY A 151 -4.17 20.48 -5.81
C GLY A 151 -2.88 21.31 -5.75
N LYS A 152 -2.89 22.49 -6.39
CA LYS A 152 -1.71 23.34 -6.60
C LYS A 152 -1.08 23.92 -5.32
N ASN A 153 -1.75 23.79 -4.17
CA ASN A 153 -1.37 24.45 -2.91
C ASN A 153 -0.58 23.55 -1.96
N TYR A 154 -0.49 22.27 -2.27
CA TYR A 154 0.30 21.33 -1.48
C TYR A 154 1.58 21.12 -2.27
N GLY A 155 2.66 21.79 -1.88
CA GLY A 155 4.00 21.59 -2.45
C GLY A 155 4.52 20.19 -2.09
N ILE A 156 3.87 19.16 -2.65
CA ILE A 156 4.19 17.76 -2.43
C ILE A 156 4.95 17.29 -3.67
N GLY A 157 6.20 16.88 -3.44
CA GLY A 157 7.21 16.62 -4.45
C GLY A 157 8.38 17.61 -4.35
N GLY A 158 9.58 17.10 -4.57
CA GLY A 158 10.87 17.69 -4.22
C GLY A 158 11.50 16.95 -3.03
N THR A 159 12.83 16.82 -3.04
CA THR A 159 13.59 16.35 -1.88
C THR A 159 13.21 17.21 -0.67
N LEU A 160 12.91 16.57 0.47
CA LEU A 160 12.66 17.28 1.73
C LEU A 160 13.93 18.02 2.13
N ASP A 161 14.08 19.26 1.70
CA ASP A 161 15.18 20.12 2.09
C ASP A 161 14.68 21.32 2.90
N ARG A 162 15.45 21.69 3.91
CA ARG A 162 15.16 22.85 4.77
C ARG A 162 15.23 24.18 3.99
N HIS A 163 15.69 24.13 2.73
CA HIS A 163 16.02 25.28 1.90
C HIS A 163 15.03 25.53 0.75
N GLY A 164 14.01 24.68 0.59
CA GLY A 164 12.97 24.80 -0.42
C GLY A 164 13.41 24.51 -1.86
N ASN A 165 14.46 23.73 -2.08
CA ASN A 165 14.86 23.31 -3.44
C ASN A 165 14.11 22.02 -3.82
N THR A 166 13.10 22.20 -4.66
CA THR A 166 12.52 21.14 -5.51
C THR A 166 13.30 21.02 -6.81
#